data_AF-A0A8T4HYS0-F1
#
_entry.id   AF-A0A8T4HYS0-F1
#
_cell.length_a   1.000
_cell.length_b   1.000
_cell.length_c   1.000
_cell.angle_alpha   90.00
_cell.angle_beta   90.00
_cell.angle_gamma   90.00
#
_symmetry.space_group_name_H-M   'P 1'
#
loop_
_entity.id
_entity.type
_entity.pdbx_description
1 polymer ?
#
loop_
_entity_poly.entity_id
_entity_poly.type
_entity_poly.pdbx_seq_one_letter_code
_entity_poly.pdbx_strand_id
1 'polypeptide(L)'
;AQKSEAERLTGQLTAAEERIAAFQQRAVRAEVRALAANEFAEPEDAAAFLSLDGYVSDDGEVDAEQIRADLKALLKAKPHLAKP
;
A
#
# COMPACT_ATOMS: atom_id res chain seq x y z
N ALA A 1 -34.04 -14.49 -15.79
CA ALA A 1 -33.73 -13.14 -16.28
C ALA A 1 -33.22 -12.23 -15.16
N GLN A 2 -34.00 -11.91 -14.11
CA GLN A 2 -33.53 -11.02 -13.03
C GLN A 2 -32.39 -11.61 -12.17
N LYS A 3 -32.45 -12.90 -11.79
CA LYS A 3 -31.37 -13.55 -11.01
C LYS A 3 -30.02 -13.56 -11.73
N SER A 4 -30.03 -13.86 -13.04
CA SER A 4 -28.81 -13.84 -13.88
C SER A 4 -28.23 -12.45 -14.08
N GLU A 5 -29.07 -11.41 -14.04
CA GLU A 5 -28.60 -10.02 -14.13
C GLU A 5 -27.98 -9.56 -12.81
N ALA A 6 -28.60 -9.90 -11.68
CA ALA A 6 -28.04 -9.63 -10.36
C ALA A 6 -26.68 -10.32 -10.17
N GLU A 7 -26.55 -11.60 -10.54
CA GLU A 7 -25.29 -12.34 -10.48
C GLU A 7 -24.19 -11.70 -11.36
N ARG A 8 -24.56 -11.27 -12.58
CA ARG A 8 -23.64 -10.57 -13.49
C ARG A 8 -23.16 -9.24 -12.90
N LEU A 9 -24.07 -8.45 -12.32
CA LEU A 9 -23.74 -7.17 -11.70
C LEU A 9 -22.84 -7.35 -10.48
N THR A 10 -23.14 -8.32 -9.61
CA THR A 10 -22.28 -8.68 -8.48
C THR A 10 -20.89 -9.08 -8.94
N GLY A 11 -20.78 -9.93 -9.98
CA GLY A 11 -19.48 -10.32 -10.53
C GLY A 11 -18.68 -9.13 -11.09
N GLN A 12 -19.35 -8.18 -11.74
CA GLN A 12 -18.70 -6.96 -12.23
C GLN A 12 -18.22 -6.05 -11.10
N LEU A 13 -19.00 -5.95 -10.01
CA LEU A 13 -18.65 -5.18 -8.84
C LEU A 13 -17.42 -5.76 -8.14
N THR A 14 -17.42 -7.06 -7.85
CA THR A 14 -16.27 -7.75 -7.24
C THR A 14 -15.01 -7.59 -8.09
N ALA A 15 -15.10 -7.78 -9.41
CA ALA A 15 -13.95 -7.58 -10.31
C ALA A 15 -13.48 -6.12 -10.39
N ALA A 16 -14.34 -5.14 -10.11
CA ALA A 16 -13.94 -3.74 -10.00
C ALA A 16 -13.23 -3.47 -8.67
N GLU A 17 -13.77 -3.98 -7.56
CA GLU A 17 -13.19 -3.87 -6.21
C GLU A 17 -11.78 -4.48 -6.16
N GLU A 18 -11.59 -5.68 -6.72
CA GLU A 18 -10.28 -6.35 -6.82
C GLU A 18 -9.26 -5.51 -7.60
N ARG A 19 -9.69 -4.88 -8.70
CA ARG A 19 -8.81 -4.01 -9.51
C ARG A 19 -8.43 -2.73 -8.77
N ILE A 20 -9.36 -2.15 -8.01
CA ILE A 20 -9.12 -0.97 -7.17
C ILE A 20 -8.13 -1.32 -6.06
N ALA A 21 -8.36 -2.42 -5.33
CA ALA A 21 -7.47 -2.90 -4.28
C ALA A 21 -6.04 -3.14 -4.81
N ALA A 22 -5.92 -3.77 -5.99
CA ALA A 22 -4.61 -3.98 -6.63
C ALA A 22 -3.92 -2.65 -7.01
N PHE A 23 -4.68 -1.62 -7.40
CA PHE A 23 -4.13 -0.30 -7.72
C PHE A 23 -3.69 0.45 -6.46
N GLN A 24 -4.51 0.43 -5.40
CA GLN A 24 -4.17 0.99 -4.09
C GLN A 24 -2.88 0.38 -3.54
N GLN A 25 -2.76 -0.95 -3.59
CA GLN A 25 -1.54 -1.66 -3.21
C GLN A 25 -0.30 -1.23 -4.01
N ARG A 26 -0.44 -0.94 -5.31
CA ARG A 26 0.67 -0.41 -6.13
C ARG A 26 1.00 1.04 -5.76
N ALA A 27 -0.01 1.87 -5.51
CA ALA A 27 0.18 3.26 -5.11
C ALA A 27 0.91 3.37 -3.77
N VAL A 28 0.49 2.59 -2.77
CA VAL A 28 1.15 2.53 -1.46
C VAL A 28 2.61 2.10 -1.59
N ARG A 29 2.92 1.06 -2.38
CA ARG A 29 4.32 0.64 -2.61
C ARG A 29 5.17 1.73 -3.24
N ALA A 30 4.61 2.45 -4.21
CA ALA A 30 5.30 3.56 -4.86
C ALA A 30 5.60 4.70 -3.87
N GLU A 31 4.63 5.04 -3.02
CA GLU A 31 4.79 6.07 -1.98
C GLU A 31 5.83 5.64 -0.93
N VAL A 32 5.76 4.39 -0.45
CA VAL A 32 6.78 3.81 0.46
C VAL A 32 8.17 3.91 -0.13
N ARG A 33 8.36 3.50 -1.40
CA ARG A 33 9.65 3.58 -2.10
C ARG A 33 10.15 5.02 -2.21
N ALA A 34 9.25 5.95 -2.54
CA ALA A 34 9.58 7.37 -2.68
C ALA A 34 10.02 7.97 -1.34
N LEU A 35 9.30 7.68 -0.26
CA LEU A 35 9.61 8.19 1.08
C LEU A 35 10.86 7.54 1.68
N ALA A 36 11.11 6.27 1.40
CA ALA A 36 12.30 5.56 1.83
C ALA A 36 13.57 5.99 1.09
N ALA A 37 13.45 6.62 -0.09
CA ALA A 37 14.56 6.91 -1.02
C ALA A 37 15.75 7.66 -0.39
N ASN A 38 15.50 8.50 0.61
CA ASN A 38 16.55 9.31 1.23
C ASN A 38 17.28 8.59 2.37
N GLU A 39 16.59 7.74 3.14
CA GLU A 39 17.11 7.19 4.40
C GLU A 39 17.48 5.70 4.32
N PHE A 40 16.85 4.92 3.43
CA PHE A 40 17.08 3.49 3.29
C PHE A 40 18.21 3.19 2.31
N ALA A 41 19.04 2.18 2.61
CA ALA A 41 20.06 1.68 1.71
C ALA A 41 19.44 1.10 0.43
N GLU A 42 18.38 0.31 0.58
CA GLU A 42 17.58 -0.25 -0.52
C GLU A 42 16.09 0.11 -0.31
N PRO A 43 15.61 1.22 -0.90
CA PRO A 43 14.23 1.70 -0.69
C PRO A 43 13.13 0.72 -1.10
N GLU A 44 13.42 -0.19 -2.03
CA GLU A 44 12.52 -1.26 -2.47
C GLU A 44 12.19 -2.26 -1.35
N ASP A 45 13.15 -2.51 -0.46
CA ASP A 45 13.01 -3.51 0.60
C ASP A 45 12.11 -3.03 1.74
N ALA A 46 11.93 -1.70 1.88
CA ALA A 46 11.14 -1.12 2.96
C ALA A 46 9.70 -1.68 2.99
N ALA A 47 9.08 -1.84 1.82
CA ALA A 47 7.72 -2.36 1.69
C ALA A 47 7.56 -3.80 2.20
N ALA A 48 8.63 -4.60 2.26
CA ALA A 48 8.58 -5.97 2.77
C ALA A 48 8.38 -6.05 4.29
N PHE A 49 8.58 -4.93 5.00
CA PHE A 49 8.50 -4.86 6.46
C PHE A 49 7.27 -4.08 6.98
N LEU A 50 6.42 -3.59 6.07
CA LEU A 50 5.26 -2.76 6.41
C LEU A 50 3.94 -3.45 6.08
N SER A 51 2.89 -3.09 6.81
CA SER A 51 1.51 -3.56 6.52
C SER A 51 0.84 -2.57 5.57
N LEU A 52 0.94 -2.85 4.26
CA LEU A 52 0.55 -1.90 3.21
C LEU A 52 -0.97 -1.61 3.17
N ASP A 53 -1.80 -2.55 3.60
CA ASP A 53 -3.27 -2.37 3.63
C ASP A 53 -3.72 -1.29 4.62
N GLY A 54 -2.90 -0.96 5.62
CA GLY A 54 -3.22 0.04 6.64
C GLY A 54 -2.94 1.49 6.22
N TYR A 55 -2.43 1.73 5.00
CA TYR A 55 -2.03 3.05 4.53
C TYR A 55 -3.01 3.70 3.56
N VAL A 56 -4.23 3.17 3.44
CA VAL A 56 -5.27 3.76 2.60
C VAL A 56 -6.48 4.05 3.47
N SER A 57 -6.93 5.31 3.48
CA SER A 57 -8.12 5.72 4.20
C SER A 57 -9.40 5.32 3.46
N ASP A 58 -10.55 5.46 4.13
CA ASP A 58 -11.86 5.08 3.58
C ASP A 58 -12.25 5.87 2.32
N ASP A 59 -11.67 7.05 2.11
CA ASP A 59 -11.84 7.87 0.90
C ASP A 59 -10.85 7.50 -0.24
N GLY A 60 -9.93 6.57 0.01
CA GLY A 60 -8.97 6.07 -0.97
C GLY A 60 -7.65 6.84 -1.05
N GLU A 61 -7.42 7.78 -0.14
CA GLU A 61 -6.16 8.54 -0.06
C GLU A 61 -5.06 7.71 0.63
N VAL A 62 -3.81 7.92 0.20
CA VAL A 62 -2.65 7.27 0.81
C VAL A 62 -2.18 8.06 2.02
N ASP A 63 -2.11 7.42 3.18
CA ASP A 63 -1.63 8.04 4.42
C ASP A 63 -0.10 8.11 4.45
N ALA A 64 0.43 9.12 3.76
CA ALA A 64 1.86 9.38 3.69
C ALA A 64 2.48 9.77 5.06
N GLU A 65 1.69 10.30 6.00
CA GLU A 65 2.17 10.65 7.33
C GLU A 65 2.43 9.40 8.17
N GLN A 66 1.49 8.45 8.14
CA GLN A 66 1.67 7.15 8.80
C GLN A 66 2.80 6.35 8.17
N ILE A 67 2.93 6.35 6.83
CA ILE A 67 4.07 5.71 6.15
C ILE A 67 5.41 6.28 6.65
N ARG A 68 5.54 7.62 6.75
CA ARG A 68 6.76 8.25 7.28
C ARG A 68 7.05 7.85 8.73
N ALA A 69 6.01 7.80 9.57
CA ALA A 69 6.15 7.39 10.96
C ALA A 69 6.67 5.94 11.08
N ASP A 70 6.10 5.03 10.28
CA ASP A 70 6.46 3.61 10.30
C ASP A 70 7.82 3.34 9.67
N LEU A 71 8.20 4.05 8.61
CA LEU A 71 9.56 3.99 8.04
C LEU A 71 10.61 4.42 9.09
N LYS A 72 10.34 5.49 9.84
CA LYS A 72 11.23 5.92 10.93
C LYS A 72 11.28 4.90 12.07
N ALA A 73 10.15 4.29 12.43
CA ALA A 73 10.11 3.22 13.42
C ALA A 73 10.87 1.98 12.93
N LEU A 74 10.76 1.65 11.65
CA LEU A 74 11.44 0.55 10.99
C LEU A 74 12.97 0.73 11.04
N LEU A 75 13.50 1.91 10.71
CA LEU A 75 14.94 2.17 10.80
C LEU A 75 15.46 2.10 12.24
N LYS A 76 14.67 2.54 13.23
CA LYS A 76 15.03 2.36 14.65
C LYS A 76 15.10 0.88 15.03
N ALA A 77 14.14 0.07 14.55
CA ALA A 77 14.08 -1.35 14.85
C ALA A 77 15.11 -2.18 14.05
N LYS A 78 15.46 -1.73 12.84
CA LYS A 78 16.37 -2.38 11.89
C LYS A 78 17.39 -1.37 11.34
N PRO A 79 18.38 -0.95 12.14
CA PRO A 79 19.36 0.07 11.71
C PRO A 79 20.17 -0.33 10.47
N HIS A 80 20.33 -1.64 10.21
CA HIS A 80 21.03 -2.15 9.02
C HIS A 80 20.32 -1.85 7.70
N LEU A 81 19.06 -1.40 7.72
CA LEU A 81 18.34 -0.97 6.52
C LEU A 81 18.64 0.49 6.15
N ALA A 82 19.22 1.27 7.06
CA ALA A 82 19.58 2.66 6.81
C ALA A 82 20.77 2.75 5.85
N LYS A 83 20.87 3.87 5.12
CA LYS A 83 22.12 4.21 4.42
C LYS A 83 23.30 4.32 5.41
N PRO A 84 24.51 3.98 4.96
CA PRO A 84 25.73 4.16 5.76
C PRO A 84 26.05 5.62 6.05
#